data_AF-A0A6J6GW47-F1
#
_entry.id   AF-A0A6J6GW47-F1
#
_cell.length_a   1.000
_cell.length_b   1.000
_cell.length_c   1.000
_cell.angle_alpha   90.00
_cell.angle_beta   90.00
_cell.angle_gamma   90.00
#
_symmetry.space_group_name_H-M   'P 1'
#
loop_
_entity.id
_entity.type
_entity.pdbx_description
1 polymer ?
#
loop_
_entity_poly.entity_id
_entity_poly.type
_entity_poly.pdbx_seq_one_letter_code
_entity_poly.pdbx_strand_id
1 'polypeptide(L)'
;MAEKAKGRYRADVDVNVFESFELRSRRSIREAEKARLSRAERRHAKKLAKADAKFFANQAQDSANGSAFVVRAARKVPFYARRPFRNTVTMAIASGLFATFALPAYAYNPDIAAMSRFTTTDAQAIASAEDTQNLTVAAVNTVKFSRGQYESADAAEIARQETLNKYRTYDGPTAADYVSNPPYSTLDGATILKVAAKYVGTPYVFGGETPRGFDCSGYVAFVFAQFGIALEHSVHTQARMGIKIKPEDAMPGDLVIMNDMSHDGIYAGNGNFYHAPRPGDTVKLAPIFTSNVHFVRLATK
;
A
#
# COMPACT_ATOMS: atom_id res chain seq x y z
N MET A 1 34.15 77.87 -26.71
CA MET A 1 33.93 78.18 -25.30
C MET A 1 32.49 78.65 -25.13
N ALA A 2 31.88 78.31 -24.01
CA ALA A 2 30.50 78.58 -23.56
C ALA A 2 29.40 77.73 -24.20
N GLU A 3 28.47 77.10 -23.47
CA GLU A 3 28.41 76.67 -22.07
C GLU A 3 27.26 75.63 -21.97
N LYS A 4 27.42 74.61 -21.12
CA LYS A 4 26.49 73.47 -20.97
C LYS A 4 25.15 73.91 -20.38
N ALA A 5 24.03 73.57 -21.04
CA ALA A 5 22.71 73.61 -20.42
C ALA A 5 22.53 72.42 -19.46
N LYS A 6 22.51 72.70 -18.16
CA LYS A 6 22.16 71.77 -17.07
C LYS A 6 20.69 71.94 -16.70
N GLY A 7 19.99 70.81 -16.55
CA GLY A 7 18.87 70.67 -15.61
C GLY A 7 17.46 70.92 -16.16
N ARG A 8 16.80 69.85 -16.62
CA ARG A 8 15.34 69.74 -16.57
C ARG A 8 14.99 68.72 -15.49
N TYR A 9 14.55 69.20 -14.33
CA TYR A 9 13.81 68.39 -13.37
C TYR A 9 12.46 68.03 -14.01
N ARG A 10 12.23 66.75 -14.29
CA ARG A 10 10.89 66.21 -14.48
C ARG A 10 10.61 65.36 -13.25
N ALA A 11 9.50 65.65 -12.60
CA ALA A 11 9.00 64.91 -11.45
C ALA A 11 8.94 63.41 -11.77
N ASP A 12 9.49 62.60 -10.88
CA ASP A 12 9.26 61.17 -10.84
C ASP A 12 7.76 60.95 -10.65
N VAL A 13 7.10 60.53 -11.73
CA VAL A 13 5.82 59.85 -11.64
C VAL A 13 6.18 58.39 -11.76
N ASP A 14 6.29 57.73 -10.61
CA ASP A 14 6.32 56.27 -10.52
C ASP A 14 4.99 55.73 -11.04
N VAL A 15 4.92 55.56 -12.36
CA VAL A 15 3.90 54.72 -12.97
C VAL A 15 4.32 53.30 -12.67
N ASN A 16 3.66 52.70 -11.68
CA ASN A 16 3.76 51.28 -11.39
C ASN A 16 3.41 50.48 -12.65
N VAL A 17 4.43 50.09 -13.43
CA VAL A 17 4.29 49.18 -14.59
C VAL A 17 4.13 47.73 -14.11
N PHE A 18 3.36 47.54 -13.04
CA PHE A 18 3.01 46.24 -12.47
C PHE A 18 1.51 45.94 -12.56
N GLU A 19 0.72 46.72 -13.29
CA GLU A 19 -0.65 46.39 -13.66
C GLU A 19 -0.76 46.01 -15.14
N SER A 20 -0.15 44.88 -15.51
CA SER A 20 -0.56 44.07 -16.67
C SER A 20 0.05 42.66 -16.66
N PHE A 21 0.38 42.13 -15.47
CA PHE A 21 0.65 40.70 -15.34
C PHE A 21 -0.67 39.98 -15.10
N GLU A 22 -1.18 39.37 -16.17
CA GLU A 22 -2.22 38.35 -16.13
C GLU A 22 -2.04 37.47 -14.88
N LEU A 23 -3.12 37.35 -14.11
CA LEU A 23 -3.33 36.39 -13.03
C LEU A 23 -3.08 34.95 -13.50
N ARG A 24 -1.82 34.58 -13.69
CA ARG A 24 -1.40 33.18 -13.68
C ARG A 24 -1.36 32.77 -12.23
N SER A 25 -2.45 32.11 -11.81
CA SER A 25 -2.62 31.57 -10.45
C SER A 25 -1.31 30.92 -9.97
N ARG A 26 -0.97 31.07 -8.68
CA ARG A 26 0.20 30.42 -8.05
C ARG A 26 0.26 28.90 -8.27
N ARG A 27 -0.86 28.29 -8.68
CA ARG A 27 -0.98 26.90 -9.11
C ARG A 27 -0.36 26.65 -10.49
N SER A 28 -0.64 27.51 -11.47
CA SER A 28 -0.07 27.41 -12.83
C SER A 28 1.45 27.56 -12.87
N ILE A 29 2.03 28.39 -11.99
CA ILE A 29 3.50 28.53 -11.86
C ILE A 29 4.10 27.24 -11.32
N ARG A 30 3.53 26.70 -10.23
CA ARG A 30 3.96 25.41 -9.65
C ARG A 30 3.80 24.24 -10.61
N GLU A 31 2.71 24.20 -11.38
CA GLU A 31 2.49 23.18 -12.40
C GLU A 31 3.47 23.31 -13.57
N ALA A 32 3.79 24.54 -14.01
CA ALA A 32 4.80 24.79 -15.03
C ALA A 32 6.22 24.42 -14.56
N GLU A 33 6.55 24.67 -13.29
CA GLU A 33 7.82 24.25 -12.68
C GLU A 33 7.93 22.73 -12.55
N LYS A 34 6.89 22.05 -12.07
CA LYS A 34 6.83 20.58 -12.02
C LYS A 34 6.98 19.97 -13.42
N ALA A 35 6.32 20.54 -14.43
CA ALA A 35 6.44 20.08 -15.82
C ALA A 35 7.83 20.35 -16.42
N ARG A 36 8.53 21.40 -15.98
CA ARG A 36 9.93 21.67 -16.36
C ARG A 36 10.88 20.67 -15.71
N LEU A 37 10.71 20.37 -14.42
CA LEU A 37 11.50 19.36 -13.70
C LEU A 37 11.34 17.97 -14.33
N SER A 38 10.10 17.55 -14.63
CA SER A 38 9.86 16.26 -15.28
C SER A 38 10.47 16.17 -16.68
N ARG A 39 10.53 17.30 -17.42
CA ARG A 39 11.22 17.36 -18.72
C ARG A 39 12.73 17.29 -18.57
N ALA A 40 13.30 17.89 -17.52
CA ALA A 40 14.72 17.82 -17.23
C ALA A 40 15.13 16.39 -16.85
N GLU A 41 14.34 15.70 -16.02
CA GLU A 41 14.55 14.29 -15.65
C GLU A 41 14.50 13.36 -16.87
N ARG A 42 13.50 13.53 -17.76
CA ARG A 42 13.43 12.77 -19.02
C ARG A 42 14.65 13.01 -19.91
N ARG A 43 15.17 14.24 -19.96
CA ARG A 43 16.40 14.57 -20.70
C ARG A 43 17.63 13.93 -20.06
N HIS A 44 17.70 13.89 -18.72
CA HIS A 44 18.77 13.25 -17.98
C HIS A 44 18.76 11.73 -18.22
N ALA A 45 17.60 11.08 -18.09
CA ALA A 45 17.44 9.65 -18.38
C ALA A 45 17.83 9.30 -19.83
N LYS A 46 17.47 10.14 -20.81
CA LYS A 46 17.89 9.93 -22.22
C LYS A 46 19.40 10.12 -22.42
N LYS A 47 20.03 11.03 -21.67
CA LYS A 47 21.50 11.18 -21.69
C LYS A 47 22.18 9.97 -21.08
N LEU A 48 21.69 9.45 -19.95
CA LEU A 48 22.20 8.24 -19.31
C LEU A 48 22.06 7.02 -20.23
N ALA A 49 20.88 6.80 -20.82
CA ALA A 49 20.67 5.71 -21.77
C ALA A 49 21.60 5.79 -22.99
N LYS A 50 21.94 7.01 -23.46
CA LYS A 50 22.92 7.20 -24.54
C LYS A 50 24.36 6.97 -24.08
N ALA A 51 24.67 7.23 -22.82
CA ALA A 51 25.96 6.93 -22.22
C ALA A 51 26.15 5.42 -22.06
N ASP A 52 25.13 4.72 -21.56
CA ASP A 52 25.11 3.25 -21.47
C ASP A 52 25.24 2.60 -22.85
N ALA A 53 24.49 3.07 -23.84
CA ALA A 53 24.60 2.57 -25.21
C ALA A 53 26.01 2.75 -25.79
N LYS A 54 26.71 3.85 -25.47
CA LYS A 54 28.11 4.05 -25.85
C LYS A 54 29.06 3.14 -25.09
N PHE A 55 28.81 2.89 -23.80
CA PHE A 55 29.59 1.97 -22.99
C PHE A 55 29.54 0.54 -23.56
N PHE A 56 28.33 0.05 -23.90
CA PHE A 56 28.17 -1.27 -24.52
C PHE A 56 28.70 -1.34 -25.95
N ALA A 57 28.61 -0.25 -26.73
CA ALA A 57 29.20 -0.20 -28.07
C ALA A 57 30.74 -0.27 -28.02
N ASN A 58 31.37 0.38 -27.03
CA ASN A 58 32.81 0.31 -26.82
C ASN A 58 33.26 -1.06 -26.29
N GLN A 59 32.49 -1.70 -25.40
CA GLN A 59 32.75 -3.07 -24.95
C GLN A 59 32.69 -4.10 -26.09
N ALA A 60 31.80 -3.90 -27.07
CA ALA A 60 31.73 -4.72 -28.27
C ALA A 60 32.95 -4.51 -29.21
N GLN A 61 33.62 -3.35 -29.14
CA GLN A 61 34.88 -3.11 -29.87
C GLN A 61 36.11 -3.64 -29.12
N ASP A 62 36.14 -3.57 -27.79
CA ASP A 62 37.25 -4.12 -26.98
C ASP A 62 37.27 -5.65 -26.97
N SER A 63 36.13 -6.29 -27.25
CA SER A 63 36.04 -7.74 -27.48
C SER A 63 36.54 -8.17 -28.88
N ALA A 64 36.88 -7.23 -29.77
CA ALA A 64 37.36 -7.52 -31.12
C ALA A 64 38.90 -7.61 -31.24
N ASN A 65 39.66 -7.35 -30.17
CA ASN A 65 41.12 -7.49 -30.14
C ASN A 65 41.62 -8.78 -29.45
N GLY A 66 40.72 -9.71 -29.14
CA GLY A 66 41.06 -11.03 -28.59
C GLY A 66 40.54 -12.14 -29.50
N SER A 67 41.44 -12.72 -30.29
CA SER A 67 41.26 -13.93 -31.10
C SER A 67 40.17 -13.88 -32.19
N ALA A 68 40.63 -13.95 -33.44
CA ALA A 68 39.79 -14.14 -34.61
C ALA A 68 38.93 -15.40 -34.49
N PHE A 69 37.61 -15.22 -34.49
CA PHE A 69 36.69 -16.27 -34.93
C PHE A 69 35.95 -15.78 -36.17
N VAL A 70 36.20 -16.45 -37.29
CA VAL A 70 35.53 -16.20 -38.56
C VAL A 70 34.06 -16.59 -38.42
N VAL A 71 33.18 -15.62 -38.20
CA VAL A 71 31.74 -15.83 -38.34
C VAL A 71 31.42 -15.85 -39.83
N ARG A 72 31.27 -17.07 -40.35
CA ARG A 72 30.88 -17.35 -41.73
C ARG A 72 29.54 -16.67 -42.02
N ALA A 73 29.49 -15.83 -43.07
CA ALA A 73 28.28 -15.13 -43.48
C ALA A 73 27.11 -16.10 -43.72
N ALA A 74 25.96 -15.80 -43.11
CA ALA A 74 24.74 -16.59 -43.27
C ALA A 74 24.21 -16.48 -44.71
N ARG A 75 24.16 -17.60 -45.42
CA ARG A 75 23.60 -17.70 -46.77
C ARG A 75 22.08 -17.55 -46.70
N LYS A 76 21.50 -16.56 -47.37
CA LYS A 76 20.04 -16.48 -47.56
C LYS A 76 19.60 -17.65 -48.43
N VAL A 77 18.82 -18.57 -47.87
CA VAL A 77 18.15 -19.65 -48.60
C VAL A 77 16.73 -19.24 -48.97
N PRO A 78 16.28 -19.45 -50.22
CA PRO A 78 14.90 -19.17 -50.60
C PRO A 78 13.96 -20.19 -49.95
N PHE A 79 12.86 -19.69 -49.38
CA PHE A 79 11.82 -20.51 -48.76
C PHE A 79 10.99 -21.19 -49.86
N TYR A 80 11.16 -22.49 -50.05
CA TYR A 80 10.19 -23.31 -50.77
C TYR A 80 9.17 -23.86 -49.77
N ALA A 81 7.93 -23.41 -49.88
CA ALA A 81 6.81 -23.97 -49.14
C ALA A 81 6.49 -25.38 -49.67
N ARG A 82 6.60 -26.39 -48.82
CA ARG A 82 6.00 -27.72 -49.05
C ARG A 82 5.04 -28.03 -47.91
N ARG A 83 3.76 -28.24 -48.25
CA ARG A 83 2.75 -28.88 -47.38
C ARG A 83 2.79 -30.43 -47.62
N PRO A 84 2.04 -31.28 -46.88
CA PRO A 84 2.47 -31.85 -45.61
C PRO A 84 2.19 -33.38 -45.56
N PHE A 85 3.21 -34.24 -45.50
CA PHE A 85 2.96 -35.69 -45.39
C PHE A 85 3.79 -36.41 -44.30
N ARG A 86 4.38 -35.66 -43.37
CA ARG A 86 5.23 -36.22 -42.30
C ARG A 86 4.78 -35.88 -40.87
N ASN A 87 3.54 -35.44 -40.68
CA ASN A 87 2.99 -35.13 -39.35
C ASN A 87 2.01 -36.16 -38.79
N THR A 88 1.64 -37.19 -39.54
CA THR A 88 0.69 -38.22 -39.08
C THR A 88 1.36 -39.34 -38.28
N VAL A 89 2.61 -39.70 -38.61
CA VAL A 89 3.34 -40.79 -37.93
C VAL A 89 3.94 -40.34 -36.60
N THR A 90 4.36 -39.07 -36.48
CA THR A 90 4.93 -38.51 -35.25
C THR A 90 3.88 -38.25 -34.17
N MET A 91 2.63 -37.94 -34.55
CA MET A 91 1.51 -37.78 -33.59
C MET A 91 0.98 -39.11 -33.03
N ALA A 92 1.15 -40.23 -33.76
CA ALA A 92 0.73 -41.56 -33.28
C ALA A 92 1.65 -42.12 -32.18
N ILE A 93 2.93 -41.76 -32.19
CA ILE A 93 3.89 -42.21 -31.16
C ILE A 93 3.72 -41.42 -29.85
N ALA A 94 3.34 -40.15 -29.92
CA ALA A 94 3.10 -39.32 -28.74
C ALA A 94 1.79 -39.68 -27.98
N SER A 95 0.79 -40.20 -28.69
CA SER A 95 -0.49 -40.62 -28.08
C SER A 95 -0.43 -42.01 -27.43
N GLY A 96 0.48 -42.90 -27.88
CA GLY A 96 0.72 -44.21 -27.26
C GLY A 96 1.44 -44.15 -25.90
N LEU A 97 2.09 -43.02 -25.56
CA LEU A 97 2.85 -42.87 -24.31
C LEU A 97 2.01 -42.31 -23.14
N PHE A 98 0.77 -41.85 -23.41
CA PHE A 98 -0.18 -41.41 -22.37
C PHE A 98 -1.19 -42.50 -21.97
N ALA A 99 -1.23 -43.66 -22.64
CA ALA A 99 -2.20 -44.72 -22.38
C ALA A 99 -1.70 -45.84 -21.45
N THR A 100 -0.48 -45.75 -20.90
CA THR A 100 0.09 -46.78 -19.98
C THR A 100 0.29 -46.30 -18.54
N PHE A 101 -0.13 -45.07 -18.19
CA PHE A 101 -0.13 -44.57 -16.81
C PHE A 101 -1.52 -44.62 -16.14
N ALA A 102 -2.41 -45.50 -16.61
CA ALA A 102 -3.62 -45.86 -15.89
C ALA A 102 -3.52 -47.31 -15.40
N LEU A 103 -2.68 -47.53 -14.39
CA LEU A 103 -2.86 -48.65 -13.47
C LEU A 103 -2.91 -48.11 -12.03
N PRO A 104 -3.69 -48.75 -11.15
CA PRO A 104 -4.03 -48.24 -9.84
C PRO A 104 -2.82 -48.26 -8.92
N ALA A 105 -2.61 -47.15 -8.19
CA ALA A 105 -1.66 -47.10 -7.10
C ALA A 105 -2.11 -48.01 -5.94
N TYR A 106 -1.47 -49.17 -5.78
CA TYR A 106 -1.45 -49.91 -4.53
C TYR A 106 -0.01 -49.99 -4.01
N ALA A 107 0.21 -49.25 -2.92
CA ALA A 107 1.13 -49.44 -1.80
C ALA A 107 2.55 -50.01 -2.05
N TYR A 108 3.55 -49.13 -1.97
CA TYR A 108 4.88 -49.46 -1.45
C TYR A 108 5.27 -48.44 -0.35
N ASN A 109 5.61 -48.98 0.81
CA ASN A 109 6.27 -48.45 2.02
C ASN A 109 6.19 -46.93 2.35
N PRO A 110 5.69 -46.55 3.55
CA PRO A 110 5.56 -45.16 3.99
C PRO A 110 6.90 -44.42 4.18
N ASP A 111 8.02 -45.13 4.33
CA ASP A 111 9.33 -44.51 4.57
C ASP A 111 9.91 -43.79 3.34
N ILE A 112 9.53 -44.21 2.12
CA ILE A 112 10.04 -43.60 0.87
C ILE A 112 9.17 -42.38 0.48
N ALA A 113 7.87 -42.41 0.80
CA ALA A 113 6.95 -41.30 0.59
C ALA A 113 7.21 -40.11 1.54
N ALA A 114 7.83 -40.35 2.70
CA ALA A 114 8.23 -39.29 3.62
C ALA A 114 9.39 -38.42 3.08
N MET A 115 10.27 -39.00 2.25
CA MET A 115 11.42 -38.27 1.69
C MET A 115 11.09 -37.39 0.47
N SER A 116 9.90 -37.52 -0.13
CA SER A 116 9.51 -36.77 -1.34
C SER A 116 8.62 -35.55 -1.06
N ARG A 117 8.37 -35.20 0.22
CA ARG A 117 7.50 -34.08 0.64
C ARG A 117 8.10 -32.68 0.43
N PHE A 118 8.62 -32.40 -0.77
CA PHE A 118 9.02 -31.05 -1.16
C PHE A 118 8.13 -30.43 -2.26
N THR A 119 7.06 -31.11 -2.70
CA THR A 119 6.30 -30.66 -3.89
C THR A 119 4.78 -30.80 -3.84
N THR A 120 4.15 -31.10 -2.69
CA THR A 120 2.68 -31.05 -2.65
C THR A 120 2.19 -29.63 -2.34
N THR A 121 1.48 -29.02 -3.30
CA THR A 121 0.88 -27.68 -3.19
C THR A 121 -0.61 -27.73 -2.83
N ASP A 122 -1.16 -28.91 -2.56
CA ASP A 122 -2.57 -29.07 -2.21
C ASP A 122 -2.80 -28.97 -0.70
N ALA A 123 -3.29 -27.81 -0.27
CA ALA A 123 -3.64 -27.53 1.12
C ALA A 123 -4.71 -28.48 1.69
N GLN A 124 -5.57 -29.05 0.82
CA GLN A 124 -6.64 -29.97 1.21
C GLN A 124 -6.11 -31.35 1.68
N ALA A 125 -4.99 -31.81 1.12
CA ALA A 125 -4.40 -33.11 1.44
C ALA A 125 -3.61 -33.07 2.77
N ILE A 126 -3.12 -31.89 3.17
CA ILE A 126 -2.39 -31.69 4.44
C ILE A 126 -3.37 -31.64 5.63
N ALA A 127 -4.58 -31.11 5.42
CA ALA A 127 -5.60 -30.98 6.47
C ALA A 127 -6.26 -32.30 6.89
N SER A 128 -6.08 -33.39 6.12
CA SER A 128 -6.76 -34.68 6.33
C SER A 128 -5.86 -35.76 6.95
N ALA A 129 -4.62 -35.42 7.34
CA ALA A 129 -3.72 -36.37 7.99
C ALA A 129 -4.02 -36.43 9.50
N GLU A 130 -4.47 -37.60 9.97
CA GLU A 130 -4.97 -37.83 11.34
C GLU A 130 -3.92 -37.65 12.46
N ASP A 131 -2.64 -37.40 12.13
CA ASP A 131 -1.54 -37.40 13.13
C ASP A 131 -0.65 -36.15 13.10
N THR A 132 -1.19 -35.02 12.64
CA THR A 132 -0.51 -33.73 12.79
C THR A 132 -1.29 -32.84 13.74
N GLN A 133 -0.69 -32.55 14.90
CA GLN A 133 -1.12 -31.44 15.73
C GLN A 133 -1.30 -30.20 14.84
N ASN A 134 -2.50 -29.65 14.89
CA ASN A 134 -3.14 -28.65 14.03
C ASN A 134 -2.30 -27.36 13.76
N LEU A 135 -1.13 -27.50 13.15
CA LEU A 135 -0.27 -26.42 12.68
C LEU A 135 -0.62 -26.15 11.22
N THR A 136 -1.72 -25.43 11.03
CA THR A 136 -2.06 -24.83 9.73
C THR A 136 -1.02 -23.74 9.43
N VAL A 137 0.07 -24.12 8.76
CA VAL A 137 1.04 -23.17 8.23
C VAL A 137 0.35 -22.39 7.12
N ALA A 138 -0.04 -21.15 7.44
CA ALA A 138 -0.54 -20.18 6.48
C ALA A 138 0.42 -20.08 5.29
N ALA A 139 -0.15 -20.02 4.09
CA ALA A 139 0.54 -19.99 2.81
C ALA A 139 1.86 -19.20 2.86
N VAL A 140 2.97 -19.94 2.86
CA VAL A 140 4.30 -19.37 2.68
C VAL A 140 4.35 -18.84 1.25
N ASN A 141 4.19 -17.53 1.09
CA ASN A 141 4.50 -16.86 -0.15
C ASN A 141 6.01 -17.09 -0.38
N THR A 142 6.36 -17.94 -1.34
CA THR A 142 7.74 -18.33 -1.61
C THR A 142 8.53 -17.11 -2.08
N VAL A 143 9.12 -16.39 -1.13
CA VAL A 143 10.19 -15.44 -1.40
C VAL A 143 11.33 -16.27 -1.96
N LYS A 144 11.72 -16.02 -3.22
CA LYS A 144 12.94 -16.61 -3.79
C LYS A 144 14.14 -16.07 -3.00
N PHE A 145 14.56 -16.80 -1.98
CA PHE A 145 15.76 -16.47 -1.24
C PHE A 145 16.99 -16.84 -2.08
N SER A 146 17.68 -15.82 -2.61
CA SER A 146 19.04 -15.96 -3.11
C SER A 146 19.94 -16.28 -1.93
N ARG A 147 20.62 -17.42 -1.97
CA ARG A 147 21.52 -17.89 -0.90
C ARG A 147 22.74 -16.97 -0.87
N GLY A 148 22.81 -16.04 0.09
CA GLY A 148 24.03 -15.23 0.28
C GLY A 148 23.95 -13.99 1.17
N GLN A 149 22.76 -13.47 1.52
CA GLN A 149 22.64 -12.33 2.42
C GLN A 149 21.44 -12.57 3.35
N TYR A 150 21.69 -13.13 4.52
CA TYR A 150 20.69 -13.25 5.59
C TYR A 150 21.00 -12.13 6.58
N GLU A 151 20.29 -11.01 6.47
CA GLU A 151 20.03 -10.22 7.67
C GLU A 151 18.88 -10.91 8.39
N SER A 152 19.02 -11.14 9.70
CA SER A 152 17.89 -11.60 10.51
C SER A 152 16.79 -10.56 10.39
N ALA A 153 15.67 -10.90 9.77
CA ALA A 153 14.51 -10.01 9.78
C ALA A 153 14.16 -9.73 11.24
N ASP A 154 14.18 -8.46 11.62
CA ASP A 154 13.84 -8.05 12.98
C ASP A 154 12.47 -8.62 13.34
N ALA A 155 12.36 -9.26 14.51
CA ALA A 155 11.11 -9.88 14.95
C ALA A 155 9.91 -8.90 14.92
N ALA A 156 10.19 -7.61 15.14
CA ALA A 156 9.21 -6.54 15.03
C ALA A 156 8.69 -6.32 13.59
N GLU A 157 9.54 -6.46 12.57
CA GLU A 157 9.15 -6.32 11.17
C GLU A 157 8.27 -7.49 10.73
N ILE A 158 8.59 -8.72 11.15
CA ILE A 158 7.77 -9.90 10.87
C ILE A 158 6.37 -9.71 11.48
N ALA A 159 6.28 -9.33 12.76
CA ALA A 159 5.00 -9.10 13.44
C ALA A 159 4.18 -7.96 12.78
N ARG A 160 4.86 -6.91 12.30
CA ARG A 160 4.24 -5.83 11.54
C ARG A 160 3.63 -6.34 10.23
N GLN A 161 4.38 -7.13 9.46
CA GLN A 161 3.90 -7.68 8.19
C GLN A 161 2.73 -8.64 8.37
N GLU A 162 2.77 -9.49 9.39
CA GLU A 162 1.65 -10.38 9.74
C GLU A 162 0.39 -9.59 10.08
N THR A 163 0.52 -8.53 10.90
CA THR A 163 -0.58 -7.64 11.26
C THR A 163 -1.18 -6.95 10.04
N LEU A 164 -0.32 -6.43 9.15
CA LEU A 164 -0.75 -5.80 7.89
C LEU A 164 -1.47 -6.79 6.97
N ASN A 165 -1.01 -8.04 6.87
CA ASN A 165 -1.63 -9.05 6.04
C ASN A 165 -3.01 -9.47 6.59
N LYS A 166 -3.13 -9.62 7.92
CA LYS A 166 -4.42 -9.88 8.59
C LYS A 166 -5.45 -8.80 8.25
N TYR A 167 -5.03 -7.54 8.28
CA TYR A 167 -5.88 -6.41 7.93
C TYR A 167 -6.25 -6.38 6.46
N ARG A 168 -5.28 -6.54 5.54
CA ARG A 168 -5.53 -6.58 4.09
C ARG A 168 -6.49 -7.68 3.64
N THR A 169 -6.47 -8.82 4.35
CA THR A 169 -7.32 -9.98 4.07
C THR A 169 -8.56 -10.04 4.96
N TYR A 170 -8.89 -8.94 5.66
CA TYR A 170 -10.06 -8.89 6.51
C TYR A 170 -11.34 -9.16 5.70
N ASP A 171 -12.09 -10.14 6.18
CA ASP A 171 -13.39 -10.63 5.68
C ASP A 171 -14.42 -10.73 6.82
N GLY A 172 -14.20 -9.96 7.89
CA GLY A 172 -15.07 -9.95 9.06
C GLY A 172 -16.24 -8.96 8.94
N PRO A 173 -17.02 -8.79 10.03
CA PRO A 173 -18.19 -7.92 10.04
C PRO A 173 -17.86 -6.46 9.69
N THR A 174 -18.80 -5.81 9.01
CA THR A 174 -18.79 -4.37 8.76
C THR A 174 -19.33 -3.59 9.96
N ALA A 175 -19.23 -2.26 9.93
CA ALA A 175 -19.86 -1.41 10.95
C ALA A 175 -21.39 -1.64 11.03
N ALA A 176 -22.07 -1.81 9.88
CA ALA A 176 -23.51 -2.08 9.86
C ALA A 176 -23.88 -3.43 10.50
N ASP A 177 -23.05 -4.45 10.29
CA ASP A 177 -23.24 -5.77 10.91
C ASP A 177 -23.09 -5.68 12.43
N TYR A 178 -22.09 -4.94 12.91
CA TYR A 178 -21.90 -4.70 14.35
C TYR A 178 -23.03 -3.91 14.97
N VAL A 179 -23.59 -2.91 14.27
CA VAL A 179 -24.77 -2.18 14.76
C VAL A 179 -25.97 -3.11 14.92
N SER A 180 -26.13 -4.06 13.99
CA SER A 180 -27.26 -5.01 14.00
C SER A 180 -27.12 -6.08 15.09
N ASN A 181 -25.89 -6.50 15.41
CA ASN A 181 -25.60 -7.48 16.44
C ASN A 181 -24.35 -7.07 17.24
N PRO A 182 -24.48 -6.13 18.19
CA PRO A 182 -23.33 -5.57 18.88
C PRO A 182 -22.76 -6.56 19.91
N PRO A 183 -21.45 -6.88 19.84
CA PRO A 183 -20.82 -7.78 20.81
C PRO A 183 -20.72 -7.18 22.22
N TYR A 184 -20.83 -5.86 22.37
CA TYR A 184 -20.80 -5.16 23.66
C TYR A 184 -22.12 -4.43 23.90
N SER A 185 -22.73 -4.65 25.05
CA SER A 185 -24.02 -4.06 25.42
C SER A 185 -23.91 -2.73 26.17
N THR A 186 -22.73 -2.37 26.67
CA THR A 186 -22.51 -1.19 27.52
C THR A 186 -21.40 -0.30 26.97
N LEU A 187 -21.65 1.01 26.92
CA LEU A 187 -20.66 2.05 26.62
C LEU A 187 -19.79 2.35 27.83
N ASP A 188 -18.85 1.45 28.12
CA ASP A 188 -17.82 1.64 29.13
C ASP A 188 -16.51 2.10 28.50
N GLY A 189 -15.91 3.17 29.05
CA GLY A 189 -14.68 3.79 28.55
C GLY A 189 -13.51 2.80 28.44
N ALA A 190 -13.31 1.94 29.44
CA ALA A 190 -12.22 0.97 29.43
C ALA A 190 -12.40 -0.07 28.31
N THR A 191 -13.64 -0.53 28.11
CA THR A 191 -13.99 -1.45 27.03
C THR A 191 -13.83 -0.80 25.66
N ILE A 192 -14.26 0.46 25.49
CA ILE A 192 -14.06 1.24 24.26
C ILE A 192 -12.57 1.32 23.91
N LEU A 193 -11.72 1.67 24.87
CA LEU A 193 -10.27 1.73 24.64
C LEU A 193 -9.67 0.37 24.28
N LYS A 194 -10.12 -0.71 24.92
CA LYS A 194 -9.69 -2.07 24.58
C LYS A 194 -10.05 -2.42 23.14
N VAL A 195 -11.24 -2.03 22.68
CA VAL A 195 -11.68 -2.24 21.29
C VAL A 195 -10.88 -1.36 20.34
N ALA A 196 -10.73 -0.07 20.64
CA ALA A 196 -9.94 0.88 19.87
C ALA A 196 -8.50 0.38 19.65
N ALA A 197 -7.87 -0.14 20.71
CA ALA A 197 -6.51 -0.66 20.69
C ALA A 197 -6.32 -1.89 19.78
N LYS A 198 -7.37 -2.71 19.57
CA LYS A 198 -7.29 -3.91 18.70
C LYS A 198 -6.93 -3.59 17.26
N TYR A 199 -7.22 -2.37 16.81
CA TYR A 199 -7.02 -1.95 15.43
C TYR A 199 -5.75 -1.13 15.23
N VAL A 200 -4.94 -0.95 16.28
CA VAL A 200 -3.61 -0.32 16.15
C VAL A 200 -2.79 -1.08 15.11
N GLY A 201 -2.09 -0.33 14.26
CA GLY A 201 -1.35 -0.86 13.11
C GLY A 201 -2.17 -1.01 11.83
N THR A 202 -3.50 -0.80 11.87
CA THR A 202 -4.31 -0.82 10.64
C THR A 202 -3.89 0.33 9.72
N PRO A 203 -3.65 0.10 8.42
CA PRO A 203 -3.27 1.17 7.49
C PRO A 203 -4.31 2.26 7.37
N TYR A 204 -3.86 3.50 7.18
CA TYR A 204 -4.74 4.57 6.74
C TYR A 204 -5.15 4.38 5.28
N VAL A 205 -6.45 4.43 5.01
CA VAL A 205 -7.03 4.48 3.65
C VAL A 205 -8.15 5.52 3.67
N PHE A 206 -8.06 6.53 2.79
CA PHE A 206 -9.10 7.55 2.67
C PHE A 206 -10.44 6.92 2.27
N GLY A 207 -11.52 7.21 3.00
CA GLY A 207 -12.82 6.57 2.83
C GLY A 207 -12.88 5.14 3.39
N GLY A 208 -11.88 4.72 4.16
CA GLY A 208 -11.82 3.39 4.73
C GLY A 208 -12.64 3.24 6.02
N GLU A 209 -13.45 2.19 6.10
CA GLU A 209 -14.39 1.94 7.22
C GLU A 209 -14.20 0.54 7.85
N THR A 210 -13.14 -0.19 7.48
CA THR A 210 -12.93 -1.56 7.95
C THR A 210 -11.47 -1.80 8.32
N PRO A 211 -11.14 -2.90 9.01
CA PRO A 211 -9.75 -3.26 9.27
C PRO A 211 -8.91 -3.49 8.02
N ARG A 212 -9.45 -3.47 6.80
CA ARG A 212 -8.65 -3.41 5.56
C ARG A 212 -7.92 -2.08 5.38
N GLY A 213 -8.44 -1.04 6.03
CA GLY A 213 -7.90 0.30 6.06
C GLY A 213 -8.96 1.26 6.57
N PHE A 214 -8.54 2.19 7.42
CA PHE A 214 -9.42 3.20 8.01
C PHE A 214 -9.00 4.60 7.60
N ASP A 215 -9.96 5.52 7.51
CA ASP A 215 -9.66 6.93 7.77
C ASP A 215 -10.10 7.32 9.19
N CYS A 216 -10.01 8.60 9.52
CA CYS A 216 -10.31 9.12 10.86
C CYS A 216 -11.74 8.76 11.32
N SER A 217 -12.74 9.23 10.59
CA SER A 217 -14.14 9.05 10.95
C SER A 217 -14.61 7.60 10.76
N GLY A 218 -14.05 6.87 9.79
CA GLY A 218 -14.38 5.47 9.55
C GLY A 218 -13.85 4.57 10.65
N TYR A 219 -12.67 4.88 11.21
CA TYR A 219 -12.14 4.21 12.40
C TYR A 219 -13.06 4.41 13.61
N VAL A 220 -13.45 5.65 13.90
CA VAL A 220 -14.33 5.97 15.03
C VAL A 220 -15.68 5.26 14.87
N ALA A 221 -16.29 5.36 13.69
CA ALA A 221 -17.57 4.70 13.40
C ALA A 221 -17.50 3.18 13.61
N PHE A 222 -16.44 2.53 13.13
CA PHE A 222 -16.27 1.09 13.25
C PHE A 222 -16.06 0.61 14.70
N VAL A 223 -15.35 1.39 15.53
CA VAL A 223 -15.19 1.06 16.95
C VAL A 223 -16.52 1.16 17.68
N PHE A 224 -17.25 2.26 17.49
CA PHE A 224 -18.53 2.49 18.18
C PHE A 224 -19.67 1.62 17.68
N ALA A 225 -19.60 1.15 16.42
CA ALA A 225 -20.56 0.18 15.90
C ALA A 225 -20.59 -1.12 16.72
N GLN A 226 -19.46 -1.56 17.29
CA GLN A 226 -19.39 -2.75 18.16
C GLN A 226 -20.15 -2.60 19.49
N PHE A 227 -20.51 -1.36 19.85
CA PHE A 227 -21.33 -1.02 21.00
C PHE A 227 -22.78 -0.70 20.58
N GLY A 228 -23.15 -1.00 19.33
CA GLY A 228 -24.49 -0.77 18.79
C GLY A 228 -24.76 0.69 18.39
N ILE A 229 -23.75 1.55 18.36
CA ILE A 229 -23.91 2.95 17.95
C ILE A 229 -23.61 3.10 16.47
N ALA A 230 -24.65 3.45 15.70
CA ALA A 230 -24.49 3.87 14.32
C ALA A 230 -23.96 5.31 14.25
N LEU A 231 -22.69 5.45 13.88
CA LEU A 231 -22.10 6.73 13.51
C LEU A 231 -21.99 6.80 11.99
N GLU A 232 -22.39 7.93 11.40
CA GLU A 232 -22.10 8.20 10.00
C GLU A 232 -20.60 8.36 9.78
N HIS A 233 -20.15 7.99 8.58
CA HIS A 233 -18.77 8.17 8.16
C HIS A 233 -18.48 9.65 7.80
N SER A 234 -18.51 10.51 8.81
CA SER A 234 -18.30 11.96 8.67
C SER A 234 -17.99 12.59 10.02
N VAL A 235 -16.80 13.20 10.14
CA VAL A 235 -16.40 14.01 11.32
C VAL A 235 -17.49 15.03 11.68
N HIS A 236 -18.09 15.66 10.67
CA HIS A 236 -19.12 16.69 10.86
C HIS A 236 -20.37 16.13 11.53
N THR A 237 -20.84 14.96 11.08
CA THR A 237 -22.01 14.32 11.69
C THR A 237 -21.67 13.81 13.08
N GLN A 238 -20.54 13.12 13.23
CA GLN A 238 -20.11 12.56 14.52
C GLN A 238 -19.97 13.63 15.61
N ALA A 239 -19.50 14.82 15.27
CA ALA A 239 -19.42 15.97 16.16
C ALA A 239 -20.79 16.40 16.76
N ARG A 240 -21.90 16.04 16.10
CA ARG A 240 -23.27 16.40 16.51
C ARG A 240 -24.04 15.23 17.13
N MET A 241 -23.47 14.03 17.19
CA MET A 241 -24.15 12.80 17.64
C MET A 241 -24.18 12.63 19.17
N GLY A 242 -23.54 13.51 19.92
CA GLY A 242 -23.46 13.42 21.37
C GLY A 242 -23.51 14.79 22.05
N ILE A 243 -23.22 14.78 23.35
CA ILE A 243 -23.12 16.01 24.14
C ILE A 243 -21.68 16.54 24.08
N LYS A 244 -21.53 17.85 23.91
CA LYS A 244 -20.23 18.49 23.95
C LYS A 244 -19.72 18.53 25.40
N ILE A 245 -18.50 18.04 25.61
CA ILE A 245 -17.85 17.94 26.91
C ILE A 245 -16.73 18.98 27.00
N LYS A 246 -16.55 19.56 28.18
CA LYS A 246 -15.44 20.47 28.46
C LYS A 246 -14.13 19.66 28.58
N PRO A 247 -12.98 20.19 28.17
CA PRO A 247 -11.71 19.47 28.25
C PRO A 247 -11.39 18.87 29.63
N GLU A 248 -11.73 19.58 30.71
CA GLU A 248 -11.55 19.14 32.10
C GLU A 248 -12.45 17.96 32.50
N ASP A 249 -13.58 17.79 31.83
CA ASP A 249 -14.57 16.73 32.07
C ASP A 249 -14.42 15.56 31.09
N ALA A 250 -13.45 15.63 30.17
CA ALA A 250 -13.21 14.63 29.15
C ALA A 250 -12.73 13.32 29.78
N MET A 251 -13.36 12.22 29.41
CA MET A 251 -13.09 10.89 29.93
C MET A 251 -12.67 9.94 28.81
N PRO A 252 -11.83 8.93 29.12
CA PRO A 252 -11.52 7.85 28.18
C PRO A 252 -12.78 7.28 27.50
N GLY A 253 -12.76 7.23 26.18
CA GLY A 253 -13.91 6.82 25.36
C GLY A 253 -14.73 7.98 24.79
N ASP A 254 -14.51 9.22 25.22
CA ASP A 254 -15.08 10.39 24.52
C ASP A 254 -14.45 10.56 23.13
N LEU A 255 -15.18 11.16 22.19
CA LEU A 255 -14.64 11.51 20.89
C LEU A 255 -13.81 12.78 21.01
N VAL A 256 -12.66 12.81 20.36
CA VAL A 256 -11.87 14.02 20.13
C VAL A 256 -12.19 14.52 18.74
N ILE A 257 -12.72 15.73 18.63
CA ILE A 257 -13.05 16.34 17.34
C ILE A 257 -12.21 17.61 17.16
N MET A 258 -11.52 17.73 16.03
CA MET A 258 -10.81 18.95 15.68
C MET A 258 -11.82 20.03 15.29
N ASN A 259 -11.65 21.25 15.80
CA ASN A 259 -12.65 22.33 15.62
C ASN A 259 -12.83 22.78 14.16
N ASP A 260 -11.85 22.52 13.30
CA ASP A 260 -11.93 22.74 11.85
C ASP A 260 -12.59 21.57 11.08
N MET A 261 -13.09 20.56 11.81
CA MET A 261 -13.73 19.35 11.28
C MET A 261 -12.83 18.53 10.35
N SER A 262 -11.51 18.72 10.41
CA SER A 262 -10.55 18.05 9.55
C SER A 262 -10.24 16.62 10.00
N HIS A 263 -10.47 16.31 11.29
CA HIS A 263 -10.00 15.08 11.91
C HIS A 263 -10.77 14.75 13.19
N ASP A 264 -10.82 13.48 13.55
CA ASP A 264 -11.36 12.97 14.81
C ASP A 264 -10.60 11.72 15.33
N GLY A 265 -10.97 11.29 16.53
CA GLY A 265 -10.47 10.08 17.16
C GLY A 265 -11.14 9.81 18.50
N ILE A 266 -10.61 8.86 19.25
CA ILE A 266 -11.17 8.39 20.54
C ILE A 266 -10.21 8.76 21.66
N TYR A 267 -10.67 9.59 22.60
CA TYR A 267 -9.86 10.07 23.72
C TYR A 267 -9.44 8.90 24.61
N ALA A 268 -8.14 8.79 24.85
CA ALA A 268 -7.52 7.73 25.64
C ALA A 268 -7.10 8.20 27.04
N GLY A 269 -7.42 9.44 27.41
CA GLY A 269 -6.96 10.07 28.64
C GLY A 269 -5.54 10.66 28.53
N ASN A 270 -5.16 11.46 29.52
CA ASN A 270 -3.82 12.08 29.63
C ASN A 270 -3.38 12.84 28.36
N GLY A 271 -4.31 13.49 27.66
CA GLY A 271 -4.01 14.22 26.43
C GLY A 271 -3.68 13.32 25.22
N ASN A 272 -3.97 12.02 25.29
CA ASN A 272 -3.77 11.08 24.19
C ASN A 272 -5.10 10.63 23.58
N PHE A 273 -5.04 10.12 22.36
CA PHE A 273 -6.20 9.60 21.64
C PHE A 273 -5.78 8.53 20.62
N TYR A 274 -6.69 7.62 20.33
CA TYR A 274 -6.58 6.68 19.22
C TYR A 274 -7.14 7.32 17.95
N HIS A 275 -6.38 7.27 16.86
CA HIS A 275 -6.83 7.83 15.59
C HIS A 275 -6.18 7.14 14.38
N ALA A 276 -6.81 7.28 13.21
CA ALA A 276 -6.21 6.96 11.92
C ALA A 276 -5.72 8.27 11.26
N PRO A 277 -4.42 8.60 11.32
CA PRO A 277 -3.91 9.96 11.05
C PRO A 277 -3.99 10.43 9.60
N ARG A 278 -3.32 9.74 8.67
CA ARG A 278 -3.12 10.18 7.28
C ARG A 278 -2.53 9.07 6.40
N PRO A 279 -2.58 9.21 5.06
CA PRO A 279 -1.97 8.23 4.16
C PRO A 279 -0.50 7.97 4.46
N GLY A 280 -0.10 6.70 4.39
CA GLY A 280 1.27 6.25 4.69
C GLY A 280 1.54 6.01 6.18
N ASP A 281 0.54 6.18 7.04
CA ASP A 281 0.62 5.96 8.47
C ASP A 281 -0.48 4.96 8.90
N THR A 282 -0.52 4.60 10.16
CA THR A 282 -1.41 3.54 10.70
C THR A 282 -2.18 4.05 11.91
N VAL A 283 -3.28 3.37 12.24
CA VAL A 283 -4.01 3.58 13.49
C VAL A 283 -3.05 3.44 14.66
N LYS A 284 -3.04 4.43 15.56
CA LYS A 284 -2.15 4.44 16.71
C LYS A 284 -2.70 5.27 17.86
N LEU A 285 -2.13 5.03 19.03
CA LEU A 285 -2.22 5.95 20.17
C LEU A 285 -1.20 7.06 19.97
N ALA A 286 -1.64 8.31 20.04
CA ALA A 286 -0.76 9.48 19.95
C ALA A 286 -1.23 10.59 20.89
N PRO A 287 -0.35 11.55 21.23
CA PRO A 287 -0.78 12.80 21.84
C PRO A 287 -1.70 13.57 20.90
N ILE A 288 -2.69 14.25 21.46
CA ILE A 288 -3.49 15.23 20.72
C ILE A 288 -2.55 16.34 20.28
N PHE A 289 -2.36 16.48 18.97
CA PHE A 289 -1.31 17.33 18.39
C PHE A 289 -1.71 18.81 18.24
N THR A 290 -2.92 19.19 18.66
CA THR A 290 -3.43 20.55 18.58
C THR A 290 -4.33 20.85 19.79
N SER A 291 -4.30 22.09 20.29
CA SER A 291 -5.20 22.56 21.33
C SER A 291 -6.60 22.90 20.80
N ASN A 292 -6.77 23.00 19.47
CA ASN A 292 -8.02 23.40 18.84
C ASN A 292 -8.97 22.20 18.64
N VAL A 293 -9.36 21.59 19.75
CA VAL A 293 -10.26 20.42 19.80
C VAL A 293 -11.45 20.68 20.72
N HIS A 294 -12.50 19.89 20.55
CA HIS A 294 -13.54 19.70 21.55
C HIS A 294 -13.85 18.21 21.71
N PHE A 295 -14.47 17.88 22.84
CA PHE A 295 -14.82 16.51 23.18
C PHE A 295 -16.32 16.30 23.01
N VAL A 296 -16.71 15.12 22.54
CA VAL A 296 -18.10 14.71 22.40
C VAL A 296 -18.30 13.39 23.10
N ARG A 297 -19.22 13.34 24.05
CA ARG A 297 -19.63 12.09 24.71
C ARG A 297 -20.92 11.59 24.08
N LEU A 298 -20.88 10.38 23.55
CA LEU A 298 -22.06 9.73 23.00
C LEU A 298 -22.96 9.29 24.15
N ALA A 299 -24.25 9.62 24.06
CA ALA A 299 -25.22 9.21 25.07
C ALA A 299 -25.58 7.73 24.88
N THR A 300 -25.63 6.99 25.99
CA THR A 300 -26.34 5.71 26.07
C THR A 300 -27.84 5.98 25.90
N LYS A 301 -28.51 5.22 25.03
CA LYS A 301 -29.97 5.10 25.09
C LYS A 301 -30.37 4.36 26.36
#